data_AF-A0A9X8YRA7-F1
#
_entry.id   AF-A0A9X8YRA7-F1
#
_cell.length_a   1.000
_cell.length_b   1.000
_cell.length_c   1.000
_cell.angle_alpha   90.00
_cell.angle_beta   90.00
_cell.angle_gamma   90.00
#
_symmetry.space_group_name_H-M   'P 1'
#
loop_
_entity.id
_entity.type
_entity.pdbx_description
1 polymer ?
#
loop_
_entity_poly.entity_id
_entity_poly.type
_entity_poly.pdbx_seq_one_letter_code
_entity_poly.pdbx_strand_id
1 'polypeptide(L)'
;PDGRAKLSTLALPLITQVPGETLRLYLRQELGNKLGLLDDSQLDKLMPKQAENANPYQAPQLKRTTMRILIGLLVQNPQLATLIPSLEGLEQTKQAGLPLFVELVQTCLAQPGLTTGQLLELYRDNKFSQQLETLATWNHMIVEDMVEQTFLDTLASLYDSVLEQRLETLIAQARTRGLSAEEREEVRSLNQVLAKKN
;
A
#
# COMPACT_ATOMS: atom_id res chain seq x y z
N PRO A 1 13.74 -16.02 52.05
CA PRO A 1 12.62 -15.31 51.37
C PRO A 1 12.77 -15.23 49.83
N ASP A 2 13.37 -16.25 49.19
CA ASP A 2 13.85 -16.14 47.79
C ASP A 2 13.20 -17.12 46.78
N GLY A 3 12.47 -18.12 47.26
CA GLY A 3 11.92 -19.18 46.39
C GLY A 3 10.72 -18.74 45.54
N ARG A 4 9.85 -17.88 46.07
CA ARG A 4 8.62 -17.44 45.40
C ARG A 4 8.90 -16.52 44.21
N ALA A 5 9.82 -15.58 44.38
CA ALA A 5 10.24 -14.67 43.31
C ALA A 5 10.98 -15.41 42.19
N LYS A 6 11.82 -16.41 42.53
CA LYS A 6 12.50 -17.24 41.54
C LYS A 6 11.52 -18.12 40.76
N LEU A 7 10.50 -18.66 41.42
CA LEU A 7 9.47 -19.48 40.81
C LEU A 7 8.57 -18.67 39.85
N SER A 8 8.13 -17.47 40.23
CA SER A 8 7.35 -16.60 39.34
C SER A 8 8.16 -16.18 38.10
N THR A 9 9.43 -15.83 38.29
CA THR A 9 10.33 -15.39 37.21
C THR A 9 10.55 -16.48 36.15
N LEU A 10 10.62 -17.76 36.54
CA LEU A 10 10.84 -18.88 35.61
C LEU A 10 9.54 -19.43 35.02
N ALA A 11 8.45 -19.45 35.78
CA ALA A 11 7.19 -20.06 35.35
C ALA A 11 6.39 -19.17 34.40
N LEU A 12 6.35 -17.85 34.63
CA LEU A 12 5.53 -16.92 33.83
C LEU A 12 5.90 -16.91 32.33
N PRO A 13 7.18 -16.88 31.93
CA PRO A 13 7.57 -16.94 30.51
C PRO A 13 7.23 -18.27 29.81
N LEU A 14 7.11 -19.38 30.55
CA LEU A 14 6.74 -20.67 29.99
C LEU A 14 5.22 -20.78 29.82
N ILE A 15 4.45 -20.21 30.74
CA ILE A 15 2.98 -20.17 30.66
C ILE A 15 2.53 -19.30 29.47
N THR A 16 3.23 -18.20 29.16
CA THR A 16 2.91 -17.35 28.01
C THR A 16 3.11 -18.05 26.65
N GLN A 17 3.97 -19.07 26.58
CA GLN A 17 4.21 -19.85 25.36
C GLN A 17 3.14 -20.91 25.07
N VAL A 18 2.19 -21.14 25.99
CA VAL A 18 1.13 -22.13 25.82
C VAL A 18 0.09 -21.66 24.78
N PRO A 19 -0.14 -22.42 23.68
CA PRO A 19 -1.18 -22.11 22.71
C PRO A 19 -2.55 -22.52 23.26
N GLY A 20 -3.33 -21.53 23.73
CA GLY A 20 -4.67 -21.71 24.30
C GLY A 20 -4.93 -20.71 25.41
N GLU A 21 -5.82 -19.74 25.16
CA GLU A 21 -6.10 -18.63 26.07
C GLU A 21 -6.69 -19.10 27.42
N THR A 22 -7.66 -20.02 27.37
CA THR A 22 -8.31 -20.58 28.57
C THR A 22 -7.34 -21.38 29.44
N LEU A 23 -6.49 -22.20 28.81
CA LEU A 23 -5.49 -23.01 29.52
C LEU A 23 -4.41 -22.12 30.16
N ARG A 24 -4.00 -21.07 29.46
CA ARG A 24 -3.05 -20.07 29.97
C ARG A 24 -3.61 -19.37 31.20
N LEU A 25 -4.87 -18.93 31.15
CA LEU A 25 -5.54 -18.27 32.27
C LEU A 25 -5.62 -19.21 33.49
N TYR A 26 -5.99 -20.47 33.28
CA TYR A 26 -6.03 -21.49 34.35
C TYR A 26 -4.65 -21.70 35.00
N LEU A 27 -3.59 -21.85 34.20
CA LEU A 27 -2.22 -22.04 34.69
C LEU A 27 -1.71 -20.82 35.48
N ARG A 28 -2.07 -19.60 35.05
CA ARG A 28 -1.78 -18.37 35.77
C ARG A 28 -2.49 -18.31 37.11
N GLN A 29 -3.76 -18.69 37.15
CA GLN A 29 -4.55 -18.75 38.39
C GLN A 29 -3.98 -19.78 39.39
N GLU A 30 -3.60 -20.97 38.92
CA GLU A 30 -2.93 -21.99 39.73
C GLU A 30 -1.57 -21.50 40.29
N LEU A 31 -0.80 -20.78 39.47
CA LEU A 31 0.46 -20.17 39.90
C LEU A 31 0.24 -19.09 40.97
N GLY A 32 -0.74 -18.21 40.77
CA GLY A 32 -1.16 -17.19 41.74
C GLY A 32 -1.56 -17.81 43.08
N ASN A 33 -2.40 -18.84 43.05
CA ASN A 33 -2.83 -19.58 44.23
C ASN A 33 -1.64 -20.17 45.01
N LYS A 34 -0.66 -20.77 44.33
CA LYS A 34 0.55 -21.34 44.96
C LYS A 34 1.49 -20.28 45.53
N LEU A 35 1.48 -19.07 44.96
CA LEU A 35 2.28 -17.94 45.44
C LEU A 35 1.57 -17.15 46.56
N GLY A 36 0.28 -17.40 46.78
CA GLY A 36 -0.57 -16.67 47.73
C GLY A 36 -1.04 -15.32 47.21
N LEU A 37 -1.11 -15.16 45.88
CA LEU A 37 -1.55 -13.95 45.19
C LEU A 37 -2.97 -14.18 44.66
N LEU A 38 -3.93 -13.38 45.13
CA LEU A 38 -5.35 -13.52 44.76
C LEU A 38 -5.69 -12.89 43.40
N ASP A 39 -4.87 -11.94 42.93
CA ASP A 39 -5.13 -11.15 41.73
C ASP A 39 -4.08 -11.34 40.64
N ASP A 40 -4.53 -11.66 39.42
CA ASP A 40 -3.67 -11.85 38.24
C ASP A 40 -2.85 -10.59 37.89
N SER A 41 -3.38 -9.40 38.22
CA SER A 41 -2.69 -8.12 38.05
C SER A 41 -1.42 -7.97 38.90
N GLN A 42 -1.30 -8.73 39.99
CA GLN A 42 -0.10 -8.76 40.83
C GLN A 42 0.97 -9.69 40.23
N LEU A 43 0.55 -10.69 39.46
CA LEU A 43 1.42 -11.62 38.75
C LEU A 43 2.16 -10.91 37.59
N ASP A 44 1.48 -10.01 36.88
CA ASP A 44 2.09 -9.21 35.80
C ASP A 44 3.20 -8.27 36.29
N LYS A 45 3.07 -7.76 37.52
CA LYS A 45 4.12 -6.91 38.14
C LYS A 45 5.39 -7.69 38.49
N LEU A 46 5.28 -9.01 38.62
CA LEU A 46 6.39 -9.92 38.91
C LEU A 46 7.03 -10.50 37.64
N MET A 47 6.50 -10.18 36.46
CA MET A 47 7.18 -10.51 35.23
C MET A 47 8.48 -9.71 35.15
N PRO A 48 9.64 -10.36 34.90
CA PRO A 48 10.82 -9.62 34.54
C PRO A 48 10.45 -8.79 33.31
N LYS A 49 10.62 -7.47 33.39
CA LYS A 49 10.57 -6.58 32.23
C LYS A 49 11.72 -7.00 31.32
N GLN A 50 11.50 -8.05 30.52
CA GLN A 50 12.26 -8.28 29.33
C GLN A 50 12.12 -6.99 28.55
N ALA A 51 13.21 -6.23 28.46
CA ALA A 51 13.27 -5.12 27.54
C ALA A 51 12.85 -5.71 26.18
N GLU A 52 11.67 -5.33 25.74
CA GLU A 52 11.12 -5.66 24.43
C GLU A 52 12.03 -5.01 23.39
N ASN A 53 13.17 -5.66 23.13
CA ASN A 53 13.88 -5.54 21.87
C ASN A 53 13.22 -6.47 20.85
N ALA A 54 11.89 -6.54 20.86
CA ALA A 54 11.12 -6.81 19.67
C ALA A 54 10.71 -5.44 19.16
N ASN A 55 11.66 -4.72 18.57
CA ASN A 55 11.28 -3.75 17.56
C ASN A 55 10.72 -4.63 16.44
N PRO A 56 9.40 -4.75 16.20
CA PRO A 56 8.97 -5.38 14.97
C PRO A 56 9.61 -4.51 13.89
N TYR A 57 10.55 -5.06 13.13
CA TYR A 57 11.02 -4.41 11.94
C TYR A 57 9.81 -4.37 11.01
N GLN A 58 8.96 -3.37 11.20
CA GLN A 58 7.91 -3.04 10.26
C GLN A 58 8.66 -2.55 9.05
N ALA A 59 8.82 -3.43 8.06
CA ALA A 59 9.31 -3.05 6.76
C ALA A 59 8.56 -1.77 6.37
N PRO A 60 9.27 -0.71 5.92
CA PRO A 60 8.65 0.57 5.66
C PRO A 60 7.44 0.34 4.77
N GLN A 61 6.25 0.62 5.30
CA GLN A 61 5.02 0.38 4.57
C GLN A 61 5.10 1.21 3.30
N LEU A 62 5.00 0.57 2.14
CA LEU A 62 4.92 1.30 0.88
C LEU A 62 3.73 2.25 1.00
N LYS A 63 4.03 3.56 0.97
CA LYS A 63 3.00 4.59 0.87
C LYS A 63 2.09 4.23 -0.31
N ARG A 64 0.80 4.06 -0.02
CA ARG A 64 -0.24 3.83 -1.01
C ARG A 64 -0.47 5.10 -1.80
N THR A 65 0.12 5.16 -3.00
CA THR A 65 -0.12 6.24 -3.96
C THR A 65 -0.83 5.66 -5.18
N THR A 66 -1.64 6.48 -5.87
CA THR A 66 -2.36 6.10 -7.10
C THR A 66 -1.45 5.38 -8.09
N MET A 67 -0.25 5.95 -8.35
CA MET A 67 0.70 5.34 -9.27
C MET A 67 1.25 3.98 -8.81
N ARG A 68 1.49 3.79 -7.51
CA ARG A 68 1.99 2.51 -7.00
C ARG A 68 0.92 1.43 -7.08
N ILE A 69 -0.33 1.78 -6.82
CA ILE A 69 -1.47 0.87 -6.97
C ILE A 69 -1.62 0.49 -8.45
N LEU A 70 -1.64 1.47 -9.36
CA LEU A 70 -1.75 1.20 -10.79
C LEU A 70 -0.60 0.33 -11.32
N ILE A 71 0.65 0.68 -11.01
CA ILE A 71 1.82 -0.10 -11.44
C ILE A 71 1.81 -1.48 -10.78
N GLY A 72 1.52 -1.58 -9.48
CA GLY A 72 1.48 -2.86 -8.76
C GLY A 72 0.43 -3.81 -9.32
N LEU A 73 -0.80 -3.32 -9.51
CA LEU A 73 -1.87 -4.10 -10.10
C LEU A 73 -1.56 -4.52 -11.54
N LEU A 74 -1.00 -3.61 -12.35
CA LEU A 74 -0.60 -3.91 -13.73
C LEU A 74 0.51 -4.96 -13.81
N VAL A 75 1.53 -4.86 -12.94
CA VAL A 75 2.63 -5.84 -12.90
C VAL A 75 2.12 -7.21 -12.46
N GLN A 76 1.23 -7.26 -11.47
CA GLN A 76 0.59 -8.50 -11.01
C GLN A 76 -0.38 -9.08 -12.04
N ASN A 77 -0.96 -8.24 -12.90
CA ASN A 77 -2.01 -8.61 -13.85
C ASN A 77 -1.79 -7.89 -15.19
N PRO A 78 -0.81 -8.31 -16.02
CA PRO A 78 -0.48 -7.63 -17.28
C PRO A 78 -1.65 -7.49 -18.26
N GLN A 79 -2.66 -8.37 -18.17
CA GLN A 79 -3.88 -8.32 -18.96
C GLN A 79 -4.69 -7.04 -18.75
N LEU A 80 -4.56 -6.37 -17.59
CA LEU A 80 -5.25 -5.11 -17.30
C LEU A 80 -4.85 -3.98 -18.27
N ALA A 81 -3.69 -4.09 -18.93
CA ALA A 81 -3.27 -3.15 -19.96
C ALA A 81 -4.31 -2.96 -21.07
N THR A 82 -5.07 -4.01 -21.39
CA THR A 82 -6.09 -3.99 -22.45
C THR A 82 -7.34 -3.17 -22.10
N LEU A 83 -7.56 -2.91 -20.80
CA LEU A 83 -8.69 -2.13 -20.30
C LEU A 83 -8.41 -0.62 -20.29
N ILE A 84 -7.16 -0.24 -20.48
CA ILE A 84 -6.73 1.15 -20.40
C ILE A 84 -7.11 1.83 -21.73
N PRO A 85 -7.87 2.94 -21.69
CA PRO A 85 -8.11 3.75 -22.87
C PRO A 85 -6.82 4.45 -23.33
N SER A 86 -6.91 5.34 -24.32
CA SER A 86 -5.74 6.11 -24.75
C SER A 86 -5.11 6.86 -23.57
N LEU A 87 -3.79 6.69 -23.39
CA LEU A 87 -2.99 7.46 -22.44
C LEU A 87 -2.51 8.79 -23.03
N GLU A 88 -2.92 9.13 -24.26
CA GLU A 88 -2.61 10.40 -24.90
C GLU A 88 -3.11 11.58 -24.04
N GLY A 89 -2.28 12.61 -23.92
CA GLY A 89 -2.57 13.80 -23.11
C GLY A 89 -2.12 13.69 -21.65
N LEU A 90 -1.91 12.48 -21.10
CA LEU A 90 -1.32 12.31 -19.77
C LEU A 90 0.18 12.66 -19.76
N GLU A 91 0.86 12.54 -20.91
CA GLU A 91 2.30 12.74 -21.05
C GLU A 91 2.79 14.15 -20.67
N GLN A 92 1.92 15.15 -20.74
CA GLN A 92 2.24 16.53 -20.36
C GLN A 92 2.28 16.74 -18.84
N THR A 93 1.77 15.76 -18.08
CA THR A 93 1.67 15.84 -16.62
C THR A 93 2.97 15.40 -15.95
N LYS A 94 3.47 16.21 -15.02
CA LYS A 94 4.70 15.92 -14.25
C LYS A 94 4.45 14.95 -13.09
N GLN A 95 3.66 13.90 -13.30
CA GLN A 95 3.34 12.95 -12.26
C GLN A 95 4.43 11.89 -12.11
N ALA A 96 4.97 11.76 -10.89
CA ALA A 96 6.02 10.80 -10.59
C ALA A 96 5.53 9.36 -10.81
N GLY A 97 6.25 8.60 -11.65
CA GLY A 97 5.92 7.21 -11.99
C GLY A 97 5.02 7.06 -13.22
N LEU A 98 4.42 8.14 -13.74
CA LEU A 98 3.60 8.07 -14.95
C LEU A 98 4.38 7.60 -16.19
N PRO A 99 5.63 8.06 -16.45
CA PRO A 99 6.39 7.56 -17.58
C PRO A 99 6.63 6.04 -17.53
N LEU A 100 6.93 5.52 -16.33
CA LEU A 100 7.11 4.08 -16.11
C LEU A 100 5.79 3.32 -16.33
N PHE A 101 4.67 3.86 -15.86
CA PHE A 101 3.36 3.26 -16.08
C PHE A 101 3.02 3.16 -17.57
N VAL A 102 3.19 4.26 -18.33
CA VAL A 102 2.97 4.28 -19.78
C VAL A 102 3.84 3.23 -20.50
N GLU A 103 5.12 3.16 -20.13
CA GLU A 103 6.06 2.19 -20.70
C GLU A 103 5.62 0.74 -20.43
N LEU A 104 5.21 0.42 -19.20
CA LEU A 104 4.73 -0.91 -18.85
C LEU A 104 3.46 -1.28 -19.61
N VAL A 105 2.53 -0.33 -19.77
CA VAL A 105 1.30 -0.54 -20.56
C VAL A 105 1.65 -0.86 -22.01
N GLN A 106 2.53 -0.08 -22.63
CA GLN A 106 2.96 -0.31 -24.01
C GLN A 106 3.63 -1.69 -24.17
N THR A 107 4.48 -2.08 -23.21
CA THR A 107 5.12 -3.41 -23.21
C THR A 107 4.08 -4.54 -23.12
N CYS A 108 3.08 -4.40 -22.24
CA CYS A 108 2.03 -5.40 -22.09
C CYS A 108 1.13 -5.48 -23.35
N LEU A 109 0.82 -4.34 -23.98
CA LEU A 109 0.04 -4.30 -25.22
C LEU A 109 0.82 -4.87 -26.42
N ALA A 110 2.14 -4.66 -26.47
CA ALA A 110 3.00 -5.20 -27.53
C ALA A 110 3.15 -6.73 -27.44
N GLN A 111 2.97 -7.31 -26.25
CA GLN A 111 3.09 -8.75 -26.01
C GLN A 111 1.84 -9.30 -25.30
N PRO A 112 0.74 -9.56 -26.04
CA PRO A 112 -0.46 -10.14 -25.46
C PRO A 112 -0.19 -11.51 -24.80
N GLY A 113 -0.69 -11.73 -23.59
CA GLY A 113 -0.45 -12.95 -22.82
C GLY A 113 0.83 -12.95 -21.98
N LEU A 114 1.52 -11.82 -21.88
CA LEU A 114 2.67 -11.65 -20.99
C LEU A 114 2.31 -11.97 -19.55
N THR A 115 3.13 -12.78 -18.89
CA THR A 115 2.99 -13.10 -17.46
C THR A 115 3.79 -12.12 -16.60
N THR A 116 3.44 -12.00 -15.31
CA THR A 116 4.20 -11.17 -14.35
C THR A 116 5.69 -11.51 -14.32
N GLY A 117 6.03 -12.80 -14.32
CA GLY A 117 7.43 -13.24 -14.34
C GLY A 117 8.17 -12.79 -15.59
N GLN A 118 7.57 -12.97 -16.77
CA GLN A 118 8.17 -12.52 -18.03
C GLN A 118 8.30 -10.99 -18.09
N LEU A 119 7.31 -10.26 -17.58
CA LEU A 119 7.40 -8.81 -17.46
C LEU A 119 8.58 -8.41 -16.57
N LEU A 120 8.74 -9.00 -15.38
CA LEU A 120 9.87 -8.69 -14.50
C LEU A 120 11.23 -9.03 -15.14
N GLU A 121 11.31 -10.12 -15.90
CA GLU A 121 12.53 -10.49 -16.64
C GLU A 121 12.95 -9.44 -17.67
N LEU A 122 12.01 -8.85 -18.39
CA LEU A 122 12.29 -7.75 -19.33
C LEU A 122 12.90 -6.52 -18.64
N TYR A 123 12.60 -6.34 -17.36
CA TYR A 123 13.02 -5.20 -16.56
C TYR A 123 14.17 -5.52 -15.58
N ARG A 124 14.75 -6.72 -15.63
CA ARG A 124 15.77 -7.18 -14.66
C ARG A 124 16.98 -6.24 -14.56
N ASP A 125 17.49 -5.75 -15.68
CA ASP A 125 18.66 -4.86 -15.75
C ASP A 125 18.27 -3.36 -15.74
N ASN A 126 16.99 -3.05 -15.51
CA ASN A 126 16.50 -1.67 -15.45
C ASN A 126 16.68 -1.07 -14.05
N LYS A 127 16.86 0.26 -13.97
CA LYS A 127 16.90 1.02 -12.71
C LYS A 127 15.66 0.82 -11.81
N PHE A 128 14.55 0.38 -12.38
CA PHE A 128 13.30 0.11 -11.65
C PHE A 128 13.12 -1.35 -11.22
N SER A 129 14.05 -2.25 -11.55
CA SER A 129 13.98 -3.70 -11.29
C SER A 129 13.51 -4.04 -9.86
N GLN A 130 14.26 -3.59 -8.86
CA GLN A 130 13.95 -3.85 -7.45
C GLN A 130 12.58 -3.28 -7.03
N GLN A 131 12.19 -2.14 -7.58
CA GLN A 131 10.88 -1.53 -7.29
C GLN A 131 9.74 -2.35 -7.89
N LEU A 132 9.89 -2.85 -9.12
CA LEU A 132 8.90 -3.68 -9.78
C LEU A 132 8.75 -5.03 -9.08
N GLU A 133 9.83 -5.66 -8.63
CA GLU A 133 9.79 -6.87 -7.79
C GLU A 133 9.03 -6.63 -6.48
N THR A 134 9.28 -5.50 -5.83
CA THR A 134 8.58 -5.11 -4.60
C THR A 134 7.08 -4.92 -4.86
N LEU A 135 6.72 -4.27 -5.98
CA LEU A 135 5.33 -4.04 -6.35
C LEU A 135 4.62 -5.32 -6.80
N ALA A 136 5.33 -6.24 -7.44
CA ALA A 136 4.78 -7.54 -7.86
C ALA A 136 4.35 -8.40 -6.66
N THR A 137 5.05 -8.30 -5.53
CA THR A 137 4.74 -9.03 -4.29
C THR A 137 3.90 -8.21 -3.30
N TRP A 138 3.56 -6.97 -3.65
CA TRP A 138 2.85 -6.08 -2.74
C TRP A 138 1.40 -6.52 -2.54
N ASN A 139 1.04 -6.80 -1.29
CA ASN A 139 -0.34 -7.10 -0.94
C ASN A 139 -1.15 -5.80 -0.89
N HIS A 140 -1.99 -5.61 -1.90
CA HIS A 140 -2.88 -4.47 -2.02
C HIS A 140 -4.12 -4.58 -1.11
N MET A 141 -4.30 -5.64 -0.32
CA MET A 141 -5.51 -5.91 0.48
C MET A 141 -6.81 -5.74 -0.36
N ILE A 142 -6.73 -6.09 -1.64
CA ILE A 142 -7.84 -6.09 -2.59
C ILE A 142 -8.26 -7.55 -2.76
N VAL A 143 -9.57 -7.81 -2.70
CA VAL A 143 -10.12 -9.14 -2.99
C VAL A 143 -9.96 -9.40 -4.49
N GLU A 144 -9.62 -10.63 -4.87
CA GLU A 144 -9.30 -11.01 -6.26
C GLU A 144 -10.38 -10.55 -7.27
N ASP A 145 -11.65 -10.75 -6.93
CA ASP A 145 -12.81 -10.34 -7.76
C ASP A 145 -12.92 -8.80 -7.94
N MET A 146 -12.27 -8.02 -7.08
CA MET A 146 -12.31 -6.56 -7.09
C MET A 146 -11.07 -5.94 -7.75
N VAL A 147 -10.10 -6.74 -8.20
CA VAL A 147 -8.84 -6.24 -8.78
C VAL A 147 -9.09 -5.36 -10.00
N GLU A 148 -9.89 -5.85 -10.95
CA GLU A 148 -10.21 -5.12 -12.17
C GLU A 148 -10.93 -3.80 -11.86
N GLN A 149 -11.99 -3.86 -11.04
CA GLN A 149 -12.74 -2.67 -10.67
C GLN A 149 -11.85 -1.65 -9.94
N THR A 150 -11.04 -2.10 -8.98
CA THR A 150 -10.15 -1.20 -8.24
C THR A 150 -9.12 -0.55 -9.17
N PHE A 151 -8.61 -1.29 -10.16
CA PHE A 151 -7.72 -0.76 -11.16
C PHE A 151 -8.39 0.35 -11.99
N LEU A 152 -9.60 0.11 -12.49
CA LEU A 152 -10.36 1.08 -13.28
C LEU A 152 -10.74 2.33 -12.45
N ASP A 153 -11.18 2.16 -11.21
CA ASP A 153 -11.51 3.28 -10.32
C ASP A 153 -10.27 4.13 -10.00
N THR A 154 -9.13 3.47 -9.75
CA THR A 154 -7.85 4.15 -9.51
C THR A 154 -7.37 4.88 -10.77
N LEU A 155 -7.58 4.30 -11.94
CA LEU A 155 -7.24 4.90 -13.23
C LEU A 155 -8.12 6.12 -13.52
N ALA A 156 -9.43 6.04 -13.25
CA ALA A 156 -10.34 7.18 -13.37
C ALA A 156 -9.91 8.33 -12.45
N SER A 157 -9.55 8.04 -11.19
CA SER A 157 -9.02 9.04 -10.26
C SER A 157 -7.71 9.66 -10.74
N LEU A 158 -6.84 8.90 -11.41
CA LEU A 158 -5.64 9.45 -12.05
C LEU A 158 -5.99 10.47 -13.13
N TYR A 159 -6.90 10.12 -14.03
CA TYR A 159 -7.36 11.04 -15.09
C TYR A 159 -7.96 12.32 -14.50
N ASP A 160 -8.79 12.21 -13.47
CA ASP A 160 -9.37 13.39 -12.80
C ASP A 160 -8.28 14.30 -12.24
N SER A 161 -7.34 13.72 -11.50
CA SER A 161 -6.25 14.48 -10.88
C SER A 161 -5.41 15.20 -11.93
N VAL A 162 -5.20 14.58 -13.10
CA VAL A 162 -4.51 15.22 -14.23
C VAL A 162 -5.31 16.40 -14.79
N LEU A 163 -6.61 16.23 -15.00
CA LEU A 163 -7.47 17.30 -15.51
C LEU A 163 -7.51 18.49 -14.54
N GLU A 164 -7.60 18.22 -13.24
CA GLU A 164 -7.55 19.23 -12.19
C GLU A 164 -6.20 19.98 -12.18
N GLN A 165 -5.07 19.26 -12.22
CA GLN A 165 -3.74 19.87 -12.28
C GLN A 165 -3.55 20.73 -13.54
N ARG A 166 -4.09 20.30 -14.67
CA ARG A 166 -4.04 21.07 -15.91
C ARG A 166 -4.85 22.35 -15.79
N LEU A 167 -6.06 22.28 -15.23
CA LEU A 167 -6.89 23.44 -14.96
C LEU A 167 -6.20 24.43 -14.01
N GLU A 168 -5.61 23.95 -12.92
CA GLU A 168 -4.84 24.78 -11.98
C GLU A 168 -3.67 25.48 -12.67
N THR A 169 -2.95 24.77 -13.53
CA THR A 169 -1.84 25.32 -14.31
C THR A 169 -2.31 26.46 -15.21
N LEU A 170 -3.43 26.29 -15.92
CA LEU A 170 -4.02 27.32 -16.77
C LEU A 170 -4.50 28.52 -15.94
N ILE A 171 -5.13 28.29 -14.78
CA ILE A 171 -5.55 29.38 -13.88
C ILE A 171 -4.33 30.18 -13.39
N ALA A 172 -3.24 29.52 -13.04
CA ALA A 172 -2.00 30.18 -12.63
C ALA A 172 -1.38 31.00 -13.78
N GLN A 173 -1.41 30.48 -15.01
CA GLN A 173 -0.96 31.21 -16.20
C GLN A 173 -1.84 32.42 -16.50
N ALA A 174 -3.16 32.29 -16.36
CA ALA A 174 -4.11 33.38 -16.53
C ALA A 174 -3.79 34.58 -15.62
N ARG A 175 -3.36 34.31 -14.39
CA ARG A 175 -2.98 35.34 -13.41
C ARG A 175 -1.66 36.05 -13.71
N THR A 176 -0.74 35.39 -14.42
CA THR A 176 0.62 35.90 -14.63
C THR A 176 0.82 36.52 -16.01
N ARG A 177 0.35 35.85 -17.08
CA ARG A 177 0.56 36.27 -18.48
C ARG A 177 -0.74 36.41 -19.29
N GLY A 178 -1.89 36.11 -18.68
CA GLY A 178 -3.15 35.95 -19.40
C GLY A 178 -3.22 34.62 -20.17
N LEU A 179 -4.37 34.33 -20.78
CA LEU A 179 -4.59 33.11 -21.57
C LEU A 179 -4.81 33.44 -23.05
N SER A 180 -4.31 32.56 -23.92
CA SER A 180 -4.63 32.56 -25.35
C SER A 180 -6.11 32.19 -25.58
N ALA A 181 -6.59 32.36 -26.82
CA ALA A 181 -7.94 31.94 -27.19
C ALA A 181 -8.14 30.41 -26.99
N GLU A 182 -7.14 29.63 -27.41
CA GLU A 182 -7.11 28.17 -27.28
C GLU A 182 -7.13 27.74 -25.81
N GLU A 183 -6.31 28.36 -24.96
CA GLU A 183 -6.25 28.05 -23.52
C GLU A 183 -7.56 28.41 -22.81
N ARG A 184 -8.27 29.46 -23.24
CA ARG A 184 -9.60 29.81 -22.69
C ARG A 184 -10.68 28.82 -23.11
N GLU A 185 -10.58 28.25 -24.30
CA GLU A 185 -11.46 27.16 -24.73
C GLU A 185 -11.15 25.88 -23.96
N GLU A 186 -9.86 25.57 -23.76
CA GLU A 186 -9.41 24.46 -22.94
C GLU A 186 -9.99 24.55 -21.51
N VAL A 187 -9.84 25.70 -20.83
CA VAL A 187 -10.43 25.93 -19.49
C VAL A 187 -11.94 25.73 -19.48
N ARG A 188 -12.67 26.18 -20.51
CA ARG A 188 -14.12 25.96 -20.61
C ARG A 188 -14.46 24.48 -20.75
N SER A 189 -13.72 23.75 -21.59
CA SER A 189 -13.93 22.32 -21.79
C SER A 189 -13.64 21.51 -20.51
N LEU A 190 -12.52 21.81 -19.83
CA LEU A 190 -12.13 21.16 -18.57
C LEU A 190 -13.18 21.37 -17.48
N ASN A 191 -13.69 22.60 -17.32
CA ASN A 191 -14.74 22.88 -16.36
C ASN A 191 -16.05 22.13 -16.66
N GLN A 192 -16.41 21.95 -17.93
CA GLN A 192 -17.60 21.17 -18.30
C GLN A 192 -17.44 19.69 -17.99
N VAL A 193 -16.26 19.12 -18.26
CA VAL A 193 -15.96 17.71 -17.97
C VAL A 193 -15.98 17.47 -16.45
N LEU A 194 -15.31 18.32 -15.68
CA LEU A 194 -15.26 18.21 -14.23
C LEU A 194 -16.64 18.49 -13.57
N ALA A 195 -17.45 19.38 -14.13
CA ALA A 195 -18.78 19.70 -13.60
C ALA A 195 -19.82 18.59 -13.83
N LYS A 196 -19.74 17.84 -14.93
CA LYS A 196 -20.66 16.71 -15.22
C LYS A 196 -20.52 15.55 -14.24
N LYS A 197 -19.46 15.56 -13.42
CA LYS A 197 -19.11 14.51 -12.48
C LYS A 197 -19.56 14.79 -11.04
N ASN A 198 -19.91 16.04 -10.74
CA ASN A 198 -20.42 16.48 -9.43
C ASN A 198 -21.95 16.38 -9.35
#